data_AF-A0A374MWM6-F1
#
_entry.id   AF-A0A374MWM6-F1
#
_cell.length_a   1.000
_cell.length_b   1.000
_cell.length_c   1.000
_cell.angle_alpha   90.00
_cell.angle_beta   90.00
_cell.angle_gamma   90.00
#
_symmetry.space_group_name_H-M   'P 1'
#
loop_
_entity.id
_entity.type
_entity.pdbx_description
1 polymer ?
#
loop_
_entity_poly.entity_id
_entity_poly.type
_entity_poly.pdbx_seq_one_letter_code
_entity_poly.pdbx_strand_id
1 'polypeptide(L)'
;MPKKLQNTVSEYYIAKRDLIGHVEEPKEDYDLIDIIMIRRGDESSDEQILDYLNNLMKADLSGIRTYSNIEWPEELEKEGDYMLGFADSLLRQARAESEAQGEARGEARGEARGKAEGKTEEMQANIRSMQKNGLSAETIAQYLNKSIDVVRSFML
;
A
#
# COMPACT_ATOMS: atom_id res chain seq x y z
N MET A 1 -11.68 -1.49 11.86
CA MET A 1 -11.85 -0.74 13.14
C MET A 1 -12.67 -1.59 14.11
N PRO A 2 -12.37 -1.64 15.43
CA PRO A 2 -13.18 -2.41 16.38
C PRO A 2 -14.65 -1.96 16.35
N LYS A 3 -15.61 -2.90 16.25
CA LYS A 3 -17.05 -2.61 16.08
C LYS A 3 -17.57 -1.60 17.10
N LYS A 4 -17.19 -1.75 18.37
CA LYS A 4 -17.60 -0.86 19.48
C LYS A 4 -17.19 0.61 19.36
N LEU A 5 -16.26 0.95 18.46
CA LEU A 5 -15.76 2.31 18.26
C LEU A 5 -16.23 2.91 16.94
N GLN A 6 -16.87 2.11 16.08
CA GLN A 6 -17.38 2.55 14.80
C GLN A 6 -18.54 3.51 15.01
N ASN A 7 -18.76 4.38 14.02
CA ASN A 7 -19.83 5.37 14.00
C ASN A 7 -19.84 6.26 15.26
N THR A 8 -18.66 6.77 15.64
CA THR A 8 -18.53 7.72 16.76
C THR A 8 -17.88 9.02 16.32
N VAL A 9 -18.31 10.13 16.90
CA VAL A 9 -17.61 11.41 16.88
C VAL A 9 -17.15 11.69 18.31
N SER A 10 -15.88 12.00 18.50
CA SER A 10 -15.32 12.29 19.82
C SER A 10 -14.46 13.54 19.75
N GLU A 11 -14.74 14.48 20.63
CA GLU A 11 -13.88 15.63 20.87
C GLU A 11 -12.83 15.26 21.93
N TYR A 12 -11.59 15.67 21.68
CA TYR A 12 -10.50 15.64 22.64
C TYR A 12 -9.97 17.06 22.79
N TYR A 13 -9.92 17.51 24.04
CA TYR A 13 -9.44 18.82 24.44
C TYR A 13 -8.40 18.69 25.56
N ILE A 14 -7.63 19.75 25.80
CA ILE A 14 -6.67 19.78 26.89
C ILE A 14 -7.36 20.33 28.14
N ALA A 15 -7.29 19.58 29.24
CA ALA A 15 -7.78 20.00 30.54
C ALA A 15 -6.62 20.14 31.52
N LYS A 16 -6.39 21.34 32.03
CA LYS A 16 -5.40 21.58 33.07
C LYS A 16 -5.95 21.14 34.44
N ARG A 17 -5.11 20.44 35.21
CA ARG A 17 -5.37 20.13 36.62
C ARG A 17 -4.10 20.29 37.42
N ASP A 18 -4.13 21.16 38.41
CA ASP A 18 -3.00 21.37 39.32
C ASP A 18 -2.97 20.27 40.39
N LEU A 19 -1.79 19.67 40.61
CA LEU A 19 -1.57 18.65 41.64
C LEU A 19 -0.85 19.20 42.89
N ILE A 20 0.07 20.15 42.72
CA ILE A 20 0.83 20.83 43.78
C ILE A 20 1.05 22.28 43.36
N GLY A 21 0.73 23.22 44.25
CA GLY A 21 0.67 24.65 43.89
C GLY A 21 -0.57 24.94 43.05
N HIS A 22 -1.05 26.17 43.08
CA HIS A 22 -2.24 26.58 42.34
C HIS A 22 -1.93 27.85 41.57
N VAL A 23 -2.28 27.86 40.29
CA VAL A 23 -2.20 29.07 39.46
C VAL A 23 -3.44 29.21 38.60
N GLU A 24 -4.04 30.39 38.67
CA GLU A 24 -5.17 30.75 37.84
C GLU A 24 -4.63 31.14 36.46
N GLU A 25 -4.89 30.28 35.48
CA GLU A 25 -4.48 30.43 34.09
C GLU A 25 -5.74 30.26 33.22
N PRO A 26 -6.07 31.24 32.37
CA PRO A 26 -7.21 31.16 31.47
C PRO A 26 -7.14 29.92 30.56
N LYS A 27 -8.31 29.32 30.29
CA LYS A 27 -8.41 28.16 29.38
C LYS A 27 -7.81 28.47 27.99
N GLU A 28 -8.04 29.69 27.50
CA GLU A 28 -7.59 30.19 26.20
C GLU A 28 -6.07 30.21 26.05
N ASP A 29 -5.33 30.25 27.16
CA ASP A 29 -3.86 30.30 27.14
C ASP A 29 -3.22 28.91 26.98
N TYR A 30 -3.93 27.84 27.36
CA TYR A 30 -3.39 26.46 27.33
C TYR A 30 -4.15 25.49 26.43
N ASP A 31 -5.46 25.65 26.22
CA ASP A 31 -6.28 24.78 25.37
C ASP A 31 -6.32 25.34 23.93
N LEU A 32 -5.20 25.21 23.23
CA LEU A 32 -4.98 25.79 21.90
C LEU A 32 -5.32 24.84 20.74
N ILE A 33 -5.73 23.60 21.03
CA ILE A 33 -5.96 22.55 20.03
C ILE A 33 -7.24 21.79 20.37
N ASP A 34 -8.19 21.83 19.44
CA ASP A 34 -9.37 20.97 19.45
C ASP A 34 -9.21 19.83 18.44
N ILE A 35 -9.37 18.59 18.91
CA ILE A 35 -9.30 17.40 18.06
C ILE A 35 -10.68 16.75 17.99
N ILE A 36 -11.31 16.81 16.83
CA ILE A 36 -12.53 16.05 16.54
C ILE A 36 -12.16 14.77 15.80
N MET A 37 -12.29 13.64 16.48
CA MET A 37 -12.07 12.31 15.89
C MET A 37 -13.39 11.73 15.39
N ILE A 38 -13.49 11.57 14.06
CA ILE A 38 -14.62 10.91 13.41
C ILE A 38 -14.22 9.48 13.06
N ARG A 39 -14.89 8.50 13.68
CA ARG A 39 -14.67 7.08 13.48
C ARG A 39 -15.81 6.49 12.67
N ARG A 40 -15.52 6.09 11.44
CA ARG A 40 -16.47 5.49 10.52
C ARG A 40 -16.59 3.98 10.70
N GLY A 41 -17.80 3.47 10.48
CA GLY A 41 -18.11 2.05 10.41
C GLY A 41 -18.46 1.58 9.01
N ASP A 42 -18.47 0.25 8.83
CA ASP A 42 -18.91 -0.38 7.59
C ASP A 42 -20.44 -0.56 7.55
N GLU A 43 -21.05 -0.68 8.72
CA GLU A 43 -22.50 -0.82 8.94
C GLU A 43 -23.18 0.56 8.99
N SER A 44 -24.47 0.58 8.62
CA SER A 44 -25.31 1.79 8.70
C SER A 44 -25.30 2.35 10.12
N SER A 45 -25.27 3.67 10.23
CA SER A 45 -25.26 4.37 11.50
C SER A 45 -26.67 4.90 11.81
N ASP A 46 -27.12 4.79 13.06
CA ASP A 46 -28.33 5.48 13.51
C ASP A 46 -28.17 7.01 13.41
N GLU A 47 -26.93 7.50 13.54
CA GLU A 47 -26.57 8.90 13.31
C GLU A 47 -26.52 9.21 11.81
N GLN A 48 -27.51 9.97 11.33
CA GLN A 48 -27.69 10.34 9.92
C GLN A 48 -26.45 10.99 9.28
N ILE A 49 -25.74 11.85 10.01
CA ILE A 49 -24.52 12.51 9.51
C ILE A 49 -23.41 11.50 9.22
N LEU A 50 -23.26 10.48 10.07
CA LEU A 50 -22.24 9.45 9.89
C LEU A 50 -22.63 8.47 8.80
N ASP A 51 -23.91 8.15 8.70
CA ASP A 51 -24.44 7.32 7.62
C ASP A 51 -24.26 8.00 6.26
N TYR A 52 -24.61 9.30 6.16
CA TYR A 52 -24.33 10.12 5.00
C TYR A 52 -22.83 10.13 4.62
N LEU A 53 -21.94 10.40 5.59
CA LEU A 53 -20.50 10.38 5.35
C LEU A 53 -19.98 8.99 4.94
N ASN A 54 -20.59 7.92 5.45
CA ASN A 54 -20.28 6.56 5.05
C ASN A 54 -20.68 6.31 3.59
N ASN A 55 -21.87 6.73 3.17
CA ASN A 55 -22.35 6.60 1.80
C ASN A 55 -21.54 7.47 0.82
N LEU A 56 -21.23 8.71 1.19
CA LEU A 56 -20.39 9.63 0.41
C LEU A 56 -19.03 9.02 0.09
N MET A 57 -18.35 8.50 1.11
CA MET A 57 -17.02 7.92 0.95
C MET A 57 -17.03 6.54 0.29
N LYS A 58 -18.17 5.84 0.27
CA LYS A 58 -18.38 4.61 -0.52
C LYS A 58 -18.77 4.92 -1.97
N ALA A 59 -18.93 6.19 -2.33
CA ALA A 59 -19.52 6.62 -3.60
C ALA A 59 -20.91 6.00 -3.86
N ASP A 60 -21.67 5.74 -2.79
CA ASP A 60 -23.03 5.22 -2.88
C ASP A 60 -24.02 6.37 -3.11
N LEU A 61 -24.20 6.73 -4.37
CA LEU A 61 -25.15 7.75 -4.80
C LEU A 61 -26.57 7.48 -4.32
N SER A 62 -26.99 6.22 -4.24
CA SER A 62 -28.33 5.86 -3.77
C SER A 62 -28.51 6.17 -2.27
N GLY A 63 -27.52 5.84 -1.45
CA GLY A 63 -27.50 6.15 -0.02
C GLY A 63 -27.28 7.63 0.28
N ILE A 64 -26.54 8.36 -0.57
CA ILE A 64 -26.35 9.81 -0.44
C ILE A 64 -27.67 10.55 -0.71
N ARG A 65 -28.45 10.08 -1.70
CA ARG A 65 -29.72 10.70 -2.11
C ARG A 65 -30.76 10.76 -1.01
N THR A 66 -30.79 9.80 -0.09
CA THR A 66 -31.77 9.77 1.01
C THR A 66 -31.64 10.97 1.96
N TYR A 67 -30.48 11.63 1.95
CA TYR A 67 -30.18 12.83 2.73
C TYR A 67 -30.23 14.14 1.91
N SER A 68 -30.57 14.07 0.62
CA SER A 68 -30.68 15.22 -0.27
C SER A 68 -32.11 15.74 -0.30
N ASN A 69 -32.30 17.02 0.03
CA ASN A 69 -33.59 17.72 -0.13
C ASN A 69 -33.81 18.25 -1.56
N ILE A 70 -32.93 17.92 -2.50
CA ILE A 70 -33.03 18.31 -3.90
C ILE A 70 -33.75 17.21 -4.67
N GLU A 71 -34.71 17.59 -5.51
CA GLU A 71 -35.35 16.69 -6.47
C GLU A 71 -34.35 16.33 -7.57
N TRP A 72 -34.21 15.05 -7.88
CA TRP A 72 -33.27 14.57 -8.89
C TRP A 72 -33.99 14.41 -10.23
N PRO A 73 -33.82 15.35 -11.17
CA PRO A 73 -34.41 15.21 -12.50
C PRO A 73 -33.76 14.05 -13.26
N GLU A 74 -34.49 13.46 -14.21
CA GLU A 74 -34.06 12.29 -14.99
C GLU A 74 -32.70 12.51 -15.68
N GLU A 75 -32.41 13.73 -16.11
CA GLU A 75 -31.12 14.10 -16.70
C GLU A 75 -29.95 13.94 -15.72
N LEU A 76 -30.14 14.37 -14.47
CA LEU A 76 -29.13 14.24 -13.42
C LEU A 76 -28.94 12.77 -13.00
N GLU A 77 -30.01 11.97 -13.05
CA GLU A 77 -29.89 10.53 -12.82
C GLU A 77 -29.04 9.85 -13.88
N LYS A 78 -29.32 10.13 -15.16
CA LYS A 78 -28.56 9.60 -16.29
C LYS A 78 -27.09 10.01 -16.22
N GLU A 79 -26.81 11.25 -15.82
CA GLU A 79 -25.43 11.74 -15.67
C GLU A 79 -24.70 11.04 -14.51
N GLY A 80 -25.38 10.80 -13.38
CA GLY A 80 -24.83 10.03 -12.26
C GLY A 80 -24.45 8.60 -12.66
N ASP A 81 -25.34 7.89 -13.34
CA ASP A 81 -25.09 6.52 -13.83
C ASP A 81 -23.96 6.50 -14.87
N TYR A 82 -23.94 7.46 -15.78
CA TYR A 82 -22.89 7.60 -16.77
C TYR A 82 -21.52 7.83 -16.11
N MET A 83 -21.42 8.74 -15.15
CA MET A 83 -20.17 9.03 -14.43
C MET A 83 -19.66 7.83 -13.65
N LEU A 84 -20.54 7.11 -12.93
CA LEU A 84 -20.17 5.88 -12.22
C LEU A 84 -19.65 4.81 -13.20
N GLY A 85 -20.36 4.59 -14.32
CA GLY A 85 -19.94 3.64 -15.34
C GLY A 85 -18.61 4.01 -15.99
N PHE A 86 -18.40 5.30 -16.27
CA PHE A 86 -17.15 5.82 -16.78
C PHE A 86 -15.99 5.61 -15.78
N ALA A 87 -16.20 5.95 -14.51
CA ALA A 87 -15.21 5.74 -13.45
C ALA A 87 -14.85 4.26 -13.27
N ASP A 88 -15.83 3.35 -13.30
CA ASP A 88 -15.58 1.90 -13.25
C ASP A 88 -14.77 1.42 -14.46
N SER A 89 -15.07 1.95 -15.66
CA SER A 89 -14.33 1.62 -16.88
C SER A 89 -12.85 2.04 -16.80
N LEU A 90 -12.58 3.25 -16.29
CA LEU A 90 -11.22 3.74 -16.07
C LEU A 90 -10.47 2.89 -15.02
N LEU A 91 -11.14 2.53 -13.92
CA LEU A 91 -10.55 1.69 -12.87
C LEU A 91 -10.21 0.29 -13.39
N ARG A 92 -11.07 -0.32 -14.20
CA ARG A 92 -10.80 -1.62 -14.84
C ARG A 92 -9.62 -1.54 -15.80
N GLN A 93 -9.56 -0.50 -16.64
CA GLN A 93 -8.44 -0.28 -17.53
C GLN A 93 -7.14 -0.10 -16.73
N ALA A 94 -7.13 0.76 -15.72
CA ALA A 94 -5.96 1.02 -14.89
C ALA A 94 -5.47 -0.26 -14.17
N ARG A 95 -6.38 -1.11 -13.68
CA ARG A 95 -6.04 -2.41 -13.08
C ARG A 95 -5.42 -3.35 -14.11
N ALA A 96 -6.06 -3.52 -15.27
CA ALA A 96 -5.55 -4.38 -16.33
C ALA A 96 -4.16 -3.93 -16.81
N GLU A 97 -3.96 -2.62 -16.99
CA GLU A 97 -2.65 -2.06 -17.34
C GLU A 97 -1.61 -2.30 -16.23
N SER A 98 -2.00 -2.13 -14.98
CA SER A 98 -1.12 -2.34 -13.82
C SER A 98 -0.72 -3.81 -13.65
N GLU A 99 -1.66 -4.73 -13.83
CA GLU A 99 -1.43 -6.17 -13.81
C GLU A 99 -0.49 -6.59 -14.95
N ALA A 100 -0.79 -6.19 -16.18
CA ALA A 100 0.06 -6.47 -17.35
C ALA A 100 1.48 -5.92 -17.18
N GLN A 101 1.62 -4.68 -16.68
CA GLN A 101 2.93 -4.12 -16.38
C GLN A 101 3.64 -4.86 -15.25
N GLY A 102 2.89 -5.30 -14.23
CA GLY A 102 3.41 -6.08 -13.11
C GLY A 102 3.96 -7.43 -13.57
N GLU A 103 3.20 -8.16 -14.37
CA GLU A 103 3.59 -9.45 -14.95
C GLU A 103 4.83 -9.30 -15.83
N ALA A 104 4.82 -8.37 -16.79
CA ALA A 104 5.95 -8.14 -17.68
C ALA A 104 7.25 -7.78 -16.92
N ARG A 105 7.14 -6.95 -15.88
CA ARG A 105 8.29 -6.63 -15.01
C ARG A 105 8.74 -7.83 -14.19
N GLY A 106 7.79 -8.63 -13.71
CA GLY A 106 8.06 -9.86 -12.95
C GLY A 106 8.82 -10.87 -13.79
N GLU A 107 8.33 -11.16 -14.99
CA GLU A 107 8.94 -12.09 -15.95
C GLU A 107 10.35 -11.63 -16.36
N ALA A 108 10.51 -10.35 -16.76
CA ALA A 108 11.80 -9.81 -17.14
C ALA A 108 12.85 -9.90 -16.00
N ARG A 109 12.43 -9.61 -14.75
CA ARG A 109 13.30 -9.75 -13.57
C ARG A 109 13.61 -11.21 -13.28
N GLY A 110 12.63 -12.09 -13.38
CA GLY A 110 12.77 -13.53 -13.18
C GLY A 110 13.76 -14.13 -14.17
N GLU A 111 13.61 -13.83 -15.46
CA GLU A 111 14.54 -14.26 -16.50
C GLU A 111 15.96 -13.73 -16.27
N ALA A 112 16.11 -12.44 -15.97
CA ALA A 112 17.42 -11.83 -15.76
C ALA A 112 18.14 -12.47 -14.57
N ARG A 113 17.39 -12.71 -13.47
CA ARG A 113 17.91 -13.38 -12.28
C ARG A 113 18.27 -14.83 -12.56
N GLY A 114 17.38 -15.59 -13.20
CA GLY A 114 17.63 -16.99 -13.56
C GLY A 114 18.83 -17.15 -14.49
N LYS A 115 18.99 -16.27 -15.48
CA LYS A 115 20.18 -16.25 -16.36
C LYS A 115 21.47 -15.95 -15.59
N ALA A 116 21.43 -15.06 -14.60
CA ALA A 116 22.60 -14.72 -13.78
C ALA A 116 22.97 -15.84 -12.80
N GLU A 117 21.97 -16.42 -12.12
CA GLU A 117 22.14 -17.56 -11.21
C GLU A 117 22.67 -18.77 -11.99
N GLY A 118 22.06 -19.12 -13.13
CA GLY A 118 22.51 -20.24 -13.96
C GLY A 118 23.96 -20.10 -14.46
N LYS A 119 24.38 -18.89 -14.89
CA LYS A 119 25.79 -18.63 -15.26
C LYS A 119 26.75 -18.82 -14.08
N THR A 120 26.30 -18.48 -12.88
CA THR A 120 27.10 -18.61 -11.65
C THR A 120 27.22 -20.07 -11.24
N GLU A 121 26.12 -20.83 -11.27
CA GLU A 121 26.10 -22.27 -11.00
C GLU A 121 26.95 -23.06 -12.00
N GLU A 122 26.83 -22.75 -13.30
CA GLU A 122 27.64 -23.36 -14.36
C GLU A 122 29.14 -23.09 -14.13
N MET A 123 29.51 -21.84 -13.82
CA MET A 123 30.89 -21.47 -13.50
C MET A 123 31.41 -22.26 -12.29
N GLN A 124 30.61 -22.36 -11.22
CA GLN A 124 30.97 -23.12 -10.02
C GLN A 124 31.15 -24.61 -10.33
N ALA A 125 30.25 -25.20 -11.13
CA ALA A 125 30.35 -26.60 -11.55
C ALA A 125 31.62 -26.86 -12.37
N ASN A 126 31.94 -25.98 -13.31
CA ASN A 126 33.15 -26.07 -14.14
C ASN A 126 34.43 -26.00 -13.29
N ILE A 127 34.51 -25.03 -12.37
CA ILE A 127 35.66 -24.89 -11.45
C ILE A 127 35.83 -26.15 -10.60
N ARG A 128 34.75 -26.66 -10.00
CA ARG A 128 34.78 -27.88 -9.16
C ARG A 128 35.17 -29.12 -9.96
N SER A 129 34.74 -29.22 -11.21
CA SER A 129 35.13 -30.31 -12.11
C SER A 129 36.63 -30.27 -12.41
N MET A 130 37.17 -29.09 -12.75
CA MET A 130 38.61 -28.92 -12.99
C MET A 130 39.44 -29.19 -11.72
N GLN A 131 38.98 -28.75 -10.54
CA GLN A 131 39.62 -29.05 -9.26
C GLN A 131 39.69 -30.56 -9.01
N LYS A 132 38.61 -31.30 -9.24
CA LYS A 132 38.56 -32.76 -9.09
C LYS A 132 39.53 -33.49 -10.04
N ASN A 133 39.79 -32.90 -11.20
CA ASN A 133 40.78 -33.41 -12.17
C ASN A 133 42.23 -33.01 -11.81
N GLY A 134 42.46 -32.39 -10.64
CA GLY A 134 43.79 -32.08 -10.12
C GLY A 134 44.40 -30.77 -10.60
N LEU A 135 43.62 -29.90 -11.28
CA LEU A 135 44.11 -28.59 -11.67
C LEU A 135 44.20 -27.64 -10.46
N SER A 136 45.29 -26.86 -10.38
CA SER A 136 45.44 -25.82 -9.35
C SER A 136 44.55 -24.60 -9.63
N ALA A 137 44.27 -23.81 -8.59
CA ALA A 137 43.46 -22.60 -8.71
C ALA A 137 44.04 -21.60 -9.74
N GLU A 138 45.36 -21.50 -9.83
CA GLU A 138 46.09 -20.63 -10.76
C GLU A 138 45.85 -21.06 -12.21
N THR A 139 45.93 -22.37 -12.48
CA THR A 139 45.71 -22.94 -13.82
C THR A 139 44.25 -22.79 -14.24
N ILE A 140 43.30 -23.02 -13.32
CA ILE A 140 41.86 -22.84 -13.58
C ILE A 140 41.55 -21.36 -13.86
N ALA A 141 42.11 -20.43 -13.08
CA ALA A 141 41.95 -19.00 -13.27
C ALA A 141 42.44 -18.54 -14.65
N GLN A 142 43.56 -19.09 -15.13
CA GLN A 142 44.07 -18.86 -16.48
C GLN A 142 43.12 -19.43 -17.56
N TYR A 143 42.68 -20.69 -17.43
CA TYR A 143 41.79 -21.32 -18.41
C TYR A 143 40.44 -20.60 -18.54
N LEU A 144 39.87 -20.14 -17.43
CA LEU A 144 38.56 -19.48 -17.40
C LEU A 144 38.66 -17.95 -17.56
N ASN A 145 39.87 -17.40 -17.65
CA ASN A 145 40.15 -15.97 -17.66
C ASN A 145 39.42 -15.23 -16.51
N LYS A 146 39.63 -15.71 -15.28
CA LYS A 146 39.04 -15.17 -14.05
C LYS A 146 40.12 -14.81 -13.03
N SER A 147 39.76 -13.97 -12.06
CA SER A 147 40.64 -13.72 -10.93
C SER A 147 40.76 -14.98 -10.07
N ILE A 148 41.91 -15.14 -9.45
CA ILE A 148 42.16 -16.29 -8.57
C ILE A 148 41.21 -16.28 -7.36
N ASP A 149 40.79 -15.11 -6.89
CA ASP A 149 39.84 -14.96 -5.79
C ASP A 149 38.46 -15.50 -6.14
N VAL A 150 37.98 -15.23 -7.37
CA VAL A 150 36.71 -15.77 -7.87
C VAL A 150 36.79 -17.30 -7.96
N VAL A 151 37.89 -17.83 -8.49
CA VAL A 151 38.09 -19.29 -8.55
C VAL A 151 38.09 -19.92 -7.16
N ARG A 152 38.86 -19.35 -6.22
CA ARG A 152 38.95 -19.84 -4.84
C ARG A 152 37.60 -19.80 -4.11
N SER A 153 36.76 -18.79 -4.39
CA SER A 153 35.42 -18.69 -3.78
C SER A 153 34.48 -19.85 -4.15
N PHE A 154 34.74 -20.56 -5.24
CA PHE A 154 33.91 -21.66 -5.74
C PHE A 154 34.50 -23.07 -5.51
N MET A 155 35.79 -23.15 -5.17
CA MET A 155 36.48 -24.40 -4.81
C MET A 155 36.05 -24.89 -3.42
N LEU A 156 36.11 -26.21 -3.21
CA LEU A 156 35.91 -26.86 -1.90
C LEU A 156 37.22 -26.96 -1.13
#